data_AF-A0A919I0S1-F1
#
_entry.id   AF-A0A919I0S1-F1
#
_cell.length_a   1.000
_cell.length_b   1.000
_cell.length_c   1.000
_cell.angle_alpha   90.00
_cell.angle_beta   90.00
_cell.angle_gamma   90.00
#
_symmetry.space_group_name_H-M   'P 1'
#
loop_
_entity.id
_entity.type
_entity.pdbx_description
1 polymer ?
#
loop_
_entity_poly.entity_id
_entity_poly.type
_entity_poly.pdbx_seq_one_letter_code
_entity_poly.pdbx_strand_id
1 'polypeptide(L)'
;MSNLPKFSRALLHPRYWLLWLGIGFLWLLVQLPYPVIYRLGTALGRLAMRVMKSRARIARRNLELCFPEMSAADREALLVKNFESLGMGLMETGMAGSGRRTG
;
A
#
# COMPACT_ATOMS: atom_id res chain seq x y z
N MET A 1 -53.75 -4.28 26.87
CA MET A 1 -52.79 -5.32 26.47
C MET A 1 -51.57 -4.63 25.87
N SER A 2 -50.56 -4.38 26.69
CA SER A 2 -49.32 -3.67 26.36
C SER A 2 -48.42 -4.54 25.48
N ASN A 3 -48.36 -4.26 24.19
CA ASN A 3 -47.41 -4.88 23.26
C ASN A 3 -46.03 -4.22 23.43
N LEU A 4 -45.20 -4.79 24.30
CA LEU A 4 -43.79 -4.45 24.39
C LEU A 4 -43.07 -4.99 23.13
N PRO A 5 -42.20 -4.20 22.48
CA PRO A 5 -41.43 -4.67 21.34
C PRO A 5 -40.51 -5.81 21.79
N LYS A 6 -40.82 -7.04 21.34
CA LYS A 6 -39.95 -8.20 21.55
C LYS A 6 -38.64 -7.93 20.81
N PHE A 7 -37.53 -7.81 21.54
CA PHE A 7 -36.19 -7.83 20.95
C PHE A 7 -36.00 -9.14 20.19
N SER A 8 -36.20 -9.07 18.88
CA SER A 8 -36.04 -10.22 17.99
C SER A 8 -34.55 -10.37 17.67
N ARG A 9 -33.99 -11.56 17.96
CA ARG A 9 -32.62 -11.95 17.61
C ARG A 9 -32.35 -11.94 16.09
N ALA A 10 -33.35 -11.61 15.28
CA ALA A 10 -33.26 -11.35 13.84
C ALA A 10 -32.35 -10.17 13.45
N LEU A 11 -31.88 -9.36 14.42
CA LEU A 11 -30.83 -8.35 14.20
C LEU A 11 -29.42 -8.93 14.03
N LEU A 12 -29.22 -10.23 14.31
CA LEU A 12 -27.98 -10.98 13.99
C LEU A 12 -27.92 -11.43 12.52
N HIS A 13 -28.61 -10.74 11.62
CA HIS A 13 -28.57 -11.07 10.20
C HIS A 13 -27.14 -10.81 9.64
N PRO A 14 -26.52 -11.77 8.93
CA PRO A 14 -25.16 -11.66 8.37
C PRO A 14 -24.94 -10.44 7.45
N ARG A 15 -26.04 -9.81 7.02
CA ARG A 15 -26.08 -8.61 6.18
C ARG A 15 -25.46 -7.38 6.83
N TYR A 16 -25.50 -7.26 8.16
CA TYR A 16 -24.92 -6.10 8.86
C TYR A 16 -23.47 -6.34 9.29
N TRP A 17 -23.00 -7.59 9.36
CA TRP A 17 -21.60 -7.87 9.68
C TRP A 17 -20.67 -7.35 8.59
N LEU A 18 -21.04 -7.43 7.31
CA LEU A 18 -20.33 -6.77 6.21
C LEU A 18 -20.24 -5.26 6.38
N LEU A 19 -21.31 -4.63 6.90
CA LEU A 19 -21.35 -3.20 7.15
C LEU A 19 -20.46 -2.82 8.34
N TRP A 20 -20.49 -3.60 9.43
CA TRP A 20 -19.59 -3.46 10.58
C TRP A 20 -18.14 -3.80 10.25
N LEU A 21 -17.88 -4.78 9.37
CA LEU A 21 -16.56 -5.07 8.80
C LEU A 21 -16.10 -3.91 7.92
N GLY A 22 -16.97 -3.34 7.10
CA GLY A 22 -16.69 -2.16 6.29
C GLY A 22 -16.37 -0.94 7.15
N ILE A 23 -17.13 -0.69 8.21
CA ILE A 23 -16.88 0.37 9.19
C ILE A 23 -15.60 0.10 9.97
N GLY A 24 -15.38 -1.12 10.44
CA GLY A 24 -14.16 -1.53 11.13
C GLY A 24 -12.92 -1.40 10.23
N PHE A 25 -13.06 -1.75 8.94
CA PHE A 25 -12.03 -1.58 7.93
C PHE A 25 -11.78 -0.11 7.60
N LEU A 26 -12.82 0.71 7.46
CA LEU A 26 -12.71 2.17 7.30
C LEU A 26 -12.06 2.82 8.52
N TRP A 27 -12.44 2.37 9.72
CA TRP A 27 -11.84 2.83 10.97
C TRP A 27 -10.38 2.42 11.05
N LEU A 28 -10.03 1.18 10.70
CA LEU A 28 -8.66 0.69 10.59
C LEU A 28 -7.86 1.47 9.53
N LEU A 29 -8.49 1.84 8.42
CA LEU A 29 -7.91 2.62 7.33
C LEU A 29 -7.70 4.08 7.70
N VAL A 30 -8.56 4.68 8.52
CA VAL A 30 -8.45 6.05 9.03
C VAL A 30 -7.40 6.12 10.14
N GLN A 31 -7.35 5.10 11.00
CA GLN A 31 -6.31 4.95 12.02
C GLN A 31 -5.02 4.36 11.47
N LEU A 32 -4.96 3.97 10.19
CA LEU A 32 -3.77 3.37 9.61
C LEU A 32 -2.69 4.44 9.58
N PRO A 33 -1.69 4.37 10.47
CA PRO A 33 -0.72 5.43 10.59
C PRO A 33 0.11 5.43 9.31
N TYR A 34 0.47 6.61 8.82
CA TYR A 34 1.37 6.81 7.67
C TYR A 34 2.55 5.82 7.58
N PRO A 35 3.24 5.44 8.69
CA PRO A 35 4.29 4.42 8.63
C PRO A 35 3.85 3.04 8.14
N VAL A 36 2.59 2.62 8.33
CA VAL A 36 2.09 1.34 7.81
C VAL A 36 1.90 1.40 6.30
N ILE A 37 1.35 2.50 5.79
CA ILE A 37 1.21 2.74 4.35
C ILE A 37 2.60 2.83 3.70
N TYR A 38 3.53 3.52 4.34
CA TYR A 38 4.93 3.59 3.92
C TYR A 38 5.58 2.20 3.87
N ARG A 39 5.37 1.37 4.91
CA ARG A 39 5.87 -0.01 4.94
C ARG A 39 5.23 -0.89 3.88
N LEU A 40 3.94 -0.70 3.61
CA LEU A 40 3.26 -1.42 2.53
C LEU A 40 3.79 -0.97 1.16
N GLY A 41 3.99 0.34 0.93
CA GLY A 41 4.53 0.87 -0.32
C GLY A 41 5.96 0.43 -0.60
N THR A 42 6.82 0.45 0.42
CA THR A 42 8.20 -0.08 0.32
C THR A 42 8.22 -1.60 0.12
N ALA A 43 7.38 -2.35 0.82
CA ALA A 43 7.24 -3.79 0.59
C ALA A 43 6.72 -4.10 -0.83
N LEU A 44 5.76 -3.31 -1.32
CA LEU A 44 5.23 -3.45 -2.68
C LEU A 44 6.28 -3.11 -3.73
N GLY A 45 7.09 -2.06 -3.51
CA GLY A 45 8.22 -1.70 -4.36
C GLY A 45 9.29 -2.79 -4.43
N ARG A 46 9.62 -3.41 -3.29
CA ARG A 46 10.53 -4.58 -3.23
C ARG A 46 9.94 -5.81 -3.93
N LEU A 47 8.64 -6.06 -3.77
CA LEU A 47 7.97 -7.16 -4.46
C LEU A 47 7.93 -6.91 -5.97
N ALA A 48 7.63 -5.68 -6.39
CA ALA A 48 7.65 -5.26 -7.78
C ALA A 48 9.05 -5.42 -8.39
N MET A 49 10.12 -5.14 -7.65
CA MET A 49 11.49 -5.42 -8.10
C MET A 49 11.72 -6.92 -8.37
N ARG A 50 11.15 -7.80 -7.54
CA ARG A 50 11.24 -9.27 -7.72
C ARG A 50 10.38 -9.79 -8.87
N VAL A 51 9.23 -9.18 -9.12
CA VAL A 51 8.32 -9.55 -10.22
C VAL A 51 8.83 -8.98 -11.56
N MET A 52 9.25 -7.71 -11.57
CA MET A 52 9.68 -6.97 -12.75
C MET A 52 11.20 -7.07 -12.96
N LYS A 53 11.76 -8.28 -12.87
CA LYS A 53 13.21 -8.53 -13.05
C LYS A 53 13.76 -7.97 -14.37
N SER A 54 12.94 -7.98 -15.43
CA SER A 54 13.30 -7.40 -16.72
C SER A 54 13.54 -5.88 -16.61
N ARG A 55 12.65 -5.17 -15.91
CA ARG A 55 12.80 -3.72 -15.66
C ARG A 55 13.98 -3.43 -14.74
N ALA A 56 14.20 -4.26 -13.72
CA ALA A 56 15.35 -4.13 -12.82
C ALA A 56 16.67 -4.30 -13.58
N ARG A 57 16.75 -5.23 -14.54
CA ARG A 57 17.92 -5.43 -15.39
C ARG A 57 18.19 -4.24 -16.31
N ILE A 58 17.15 -3.66 -16.91
CA ILE A 58 17.28 -2.45 -17.75
C ILE A 58 17.76 -1.27 -16.90
N ALA A 59 17.14 -1.05 -15.74
CA ALA A 59 17.54 0.02 -14.82
C ALA A 59 18.98 -0.17 -14.32
N ARG A 60 19.40 -1.39 -14.01
CA ARG A 60 20.80 -1.70 -13.66
C ARG A 60 21.75 -1.34 -14.79
N ARG A 61 21.42 -1.71 -16.03
CA ARG A 61 22.26 -1.39 -17.19
C ARG A 61 22.34 0.12 -17.44
N ASN A 62 21.23 0.84 -17.27
CA ASN A 62 21.21 2.30 -17.35
C ASN A 62 22.07 2.93 -16.24
N LEU A 63 22.01 2.41 -15.01
CA LEU A 63 22.87 2.89 -13.91
C LEU A 63 24.35 2.60 -14.15
N GLU A 64 24.69 1.44 -14.75
CA GLU A 64 26.06 1.14 -15.15
C GLU A 64 26.58 2.13 -16.20
N LEU A 65 25.73 2.51 -17.16
CA LEU A 65 26.08 3.45 -18.24
C LEU A 65 26.14 4.90 -17.76
N CYS A 66 25.21 5.33 -16.92
CA CYS A 66 25.14 6.71 -16.42
C CYS A 66 26.10 6.97 -15.24
N PHE A 67 26.43 5.94 -14.46
CA PHE A 67 27.32 6.03 -13.30
C PHE A 67 28.40 4.93 -13.34
N PRO A 68 29.29 4.94 -14.34
CA PRO A 68 30.36 3.96 -14.45
C PRO A 68 31.36 4.04 -13.28
N GLU A 69 31.56 5.25 -12.75
CA GLU A 69 32.49 5.58 -11.66
C GLU A 69 32.05 5.06 -10.28
N MET A 70 30.76 4.71 -10.10
CA MET A 70 30.23 4.23 -8.82
C MET A 70 30.55 2.74 -8.60
N SER A 71 30.70 2.31 -7.36
CA SER A 71 30.89 0.88 -7.07
C SER A 71 29.66 0.07 -7.47
N ALA A 72 29.83 -1.24 -7.73
CA ALA A 72 28.70 -2.12 -8.05
C ALA A 72 27.69 -2.20 -6.88
N ALA A 73 28.18 -2.09 -5.64
CA ALA A 73 27.34 -2.08 -4.44
C ALA A 73 26.48 -0.82 -4.35
N ASP A 74 27.05 0.35 -4.64
CA ASP A 74 26.31 1.62 -4.60
C ASP A 74 25.26 1.69 -5.71
N ARG A 75 25.59 1.17 -6.90
CA ARG A 75 24.64 1.06 -8.02
C ARG A 75 23.46 0.17 -7.68
N GLU A 76 23.69 -0.96 -7.00
CA GLU A 76 22.61 -1.85 -6.58
C GLU A 76 21.78 -1.22 -5.44
N ALA A 77 22.40 -0.51 -4.50
CA ALA A 77 21.68 0.24 -3.48
C ALA A 77 20.78 1.33 -4.10
N LEU A 78 21.28 2.04 -5.11
CA LEU A 78 20.51 3.05 -5.84
C LEU A 78 19.36 2.42 -6.62
N LEU A 79 19.59 1.25 -7.24
CA LEU A 79 18.56 0.46 -7.91
C LEU A 79 17.42 0.12 -6.94
N VAL A 80 17.75 -0.45 -5.77
CA VAL A 80 16.77 -0.80 -4.73
C VAL A 80 15.97 0.43 -4.30
N LYS A 81 16.66 1.53 -4.01
CA LYS A 81 16.02 2.79 -3.60
C LYS A 81 15.08 3.33 -4.68
N ASN A 82 15.46 3.24 -5.95
CA ASN A 82 14.62 3.67 -7.07
C ASN A 82 13.30 2.86 -7.13
N PHE A 83 13.39 1.53 -6.96
CA PHE A 83 12.19 0.68 -6.93
C PHE A 83 11.33 0.90 -5.68
N GLU A 84 11.93 1.18 -4.52
CA GLU A 84 11.20 1.57 -3.32
C GLU A 84 10.45 2.89 -3.52
N SER A 85 11.11 3.90 -4.09
CA SER A 85 10.47 5.18 -4.46
C SER A 85 9.36 5.01 -5.49
N LEU A 86 9.52 4.10 -6.46
CA LEU A 86 8.48 3.75 -7.42
C LEU A 86 7.25 3.11 -6.75
N GLY A 87 7.46 2.19 -5.81
CA GLY A 87 6.39 1.59 -5.02
C GLY A 87 5.67 2.60 -4.12
N MET A 88 6.43 3.50 -3.50
CA MET A 88 5.93 4.64 -2.74
C MET A 88 5.11 5.60 -3.59
N GLY A 89 5.62 6.03 -4.75
CA GLY A 89 4.92 6.93 -5.65
C GLY A 89 3.63 6.32 -6.19
N LEU A 90 3.59 4.99 -6.40
CA LEU A 90 2.36 4.29 -6.76
C LEU A 90 1.33 4.33 -5.62
N MET A 91 1.76 4.13 -4.38
CA MET A 91 0.91 4.25 -3.19
C MET A 91 0.40 5.68 -3.00
N GLU A 92 1.27 6.68 -3.11
CA GLU A 92 0.92 8.11 -3.06
C GLU A 92 -0.08 8.46 -4.15
N THR A 93 0.14 7.99 -5.38
CA THR A 93 -0.79 8.21 -6.50
C THR A 93 -2.15 7.54 -6.24
N GLY A 94 -2.16 6.31 -5.71
CA GLY A 94 -3.39 5.60 -5.32
C GLY A 94 -4.15 6.30 -4.18
N MET A 95 -3.43 6.89 -3.23
CA MET A 95 -4.01 7.68 -2.16
C MET A 95 -4.55 9.04 -2.65
N ALA A 96 -3.81 9.71 -3.54
CA ALA A 96 -4.24 10.96 -4.16
C ALA A 96 -5.54 10.76 -4.96
N GLY A 97 -5.67 9.64 -5.68
CA GLY A 97 -6.90 9.26 -6.37
C GLY A 97 -8.09 8.95 -5.45
N SER A 98 -7.83 8.52 -4.20
CA SER A 98 -8.88 8.31 -3.17
C SER A 98 -9.29 9.59 -2.42
N GLY A 99 -8.79 10.76 -2.82
CA GLY A 99 -9.17 12.04 -2.21
C GLY A 99 -8.57 12.31 -0.82
N ARG A 100 -7.67 11.46 -0.32
CA ARG A 100 -6.87 11.79 0.88
C ARG A 100 -5.74 12.71 0.46
N ARG A 101 -6.00 14.02 0.46
CA ARG A 101 -4.92 15.03 0.43
C ARG A 101 -4.18 14.96 1.76
N THR A 102 -2.98 14.38 1.74
CA THR A 102 -1.96 14.67 2.75
C THR A 102 -1.30 15.99 2.35
N GLY A 103 -1.65 17.05 3.07
CA GLY A 103 -0.92 18.32 3.10
C GLY A 103 -0.09 18.39 4.38
#